data_AF-C7Z4C2-F1
#
_entry.id   AF-C7Z4C2-F1
#
_cell.length_a   1.000
_cell.length_b   1.000
_cell.length_c   1.000
_cell.angle_alpha   90.00
_cell.angle_beta   90.00
_cell.angle_gamma   90.00
#
_symmetry.space_group_name_H-M   'P 1'
#
loop_
_entity.id
_entity.type
_entity.pdbx_description
1 polymer ?
#
loop_
_entity_poly.entity_id
_entity_poly.type
_entity_poly.pdbx_seq_one_letter_code
_entity_poly.pdbx_strand_id
1 'polypeptide(L)'
;MVSSKTFLITLLALSVSAIPLQSREENQPKPSLDKSHECVWNDGHGDISCGYFSVVFGDNSVGGSKGTVTIRGETWKTEGRLDCGNDNWTTFTSPLPYTVDIHGGNACHTTISGHWDNTWIKYAAQYLDVPSDTRCGDVGTLNKSRRCIIPA
;
A
#
# COMPACT_ATOMS: atom_id res chain seq x y z
N MET A 1 31.73 -62.27 -27.92
CA MET A 1 30.54 -61.46 -28.23
C MET A 1 30.03 -60.84 -26.94
N VAL A 2 30.02 -59.49 -26.88
CA VAL A 2 29.18 -58.60 -26.04
C VAL A 2 29.40 -58.69 -24.51
N SER A 3 29.53 -57.63 -23.70
CA SER A 3 29.72 -56.18 -23.87
C SER A 3 30.00 -55.64 -22.46
N SER A 4 31.01 -54.80 -22.32
CA SER A 4 31.42 -54.17 -21.05
C SER A 4 30.65 -52.87 -20.84
N LYS A 5 30.06 -52.66 -19.66
CA LYS A 5 29.53 -51.36 -19.24
C LYS A 5 30.41 -50.81 -18.12
N THR A 6 31.29 -49.88 -18.46
CA THR A 6 32.13 -49.15 -17.51
C THR A 6 31.55 -47.75 -17.33
N PHE A 7 31.12 -47.44 -16.10
CA PHE A 7 30.72 -46.10 -15.67
C PHE A 7 31.97 -45.22 -15.52
N LEU A 8 32.03 -44.10 -16.22
CA LEU A 8 33.05 -43.06 -16.05
C LEU A 8 32.45 -41.91 -15.24
N ILE A 9 32.96 -41.70 -14.03
CA ILE A 9 32.67 -40.56 -13.16
C ILE A 9 33.67 -39.46 -13.52
N THR A 10 33.19 -38.38 -14.14
CA THR A 10 34.01 -37.22 -14.50
C THR A 10 34.08 -36.27 -13.30
N LEU A 11 35.26 -36.16 -12.67
CA LEU A 11 35.59 -35.07 -11.74
C LEU A 11 35.78 -33.77 -12.55
N LEU A 12 34.98 -32.74 -12.27
CA LEU A 12 35.31 -31.37 -12.69
C LEU A 12 36.20 -30.71 -11.63
N ALA A 13 37.43 -30.39 -12.00
CA ALA A 13 38.33 -29.55 -11.22
C ALA A 13 37.99 -28.07 -11.46
N LEU A 14 37.70 -27.33 -10.38
CA LEU A 14 37.54 -25.88 -10.40
C LEU A 14 38.91 -25.21 -10.43
N SER A 15 39.28 -24.61 -11.56
CA SER A 15 40.44 -23.71 -11.64
C SER A 15 40.06 -22.33 -11.08
N VAL A 16 40.61 -21.97 -9.93
CA VAL A 16 40.51 -20.62 -9.36
C VAL A 16 41.64 -19.77 -9.95
N SER A 17 41.30 -18.83 -10.83
CA SER A 17 42.23 -17.78 -11.26
C SER A 17 41.97 -16.53 -10.43
N ALA A 18 42.91 -16.20 -9.53
CA ALA A 18 42.88 -14.97 -8.77
C ALA A 18 43.25 -13.77 -9.66
N ILE A 19 42.35 -12.79 -9.79
CA ILE A 19 42.62 -11.51 -10.44
C ILE A 19 43.09 -10.53 -9.34
N PRO A 20 44.23 -9.84 -9.49
CA PRO A 20 44.65 -8.84 -8.52
C PRO A 20 43.73 -7.61 -8.57
N LEU A 21 43.25 -7.18 -7.40
CA LEU A 21 42.52 -5.92 -7.24
C LEU A 21 43.48 -4.76 -7.51
N GLN A 22 43.30 -4.09 -8.65
CA GLN A 22 43.97 -2.83 -8.94
C GLN A 22 42.98 -1.71 -8.61
N SER A 23 43.19 -1.05 -7.46
CA SER A 23 42.41 0.12 -7.05
C SER A 23 42.71 1.27 -8.01
N ARG A 24 41.80 1.50 -8.96
CA ARG A 24 41.74 2.73 -9.73
C ARG A 24 40.53 3.51 -9.26
N GLU A 25 40.78 4.44 -8.33
CA GLU A 25 39.89 5.55 -8.02
C GLU A 25 39.85 6.44 -9.28
N GLU A 26 38.99 6.05 -10.23
CA GLU A 26 38.71 6.83 -11.42
C GLU A 26 37.50 7.70 -11.12
N ASN A 27 37.77 9.00 -11.02
CA ASN A 27 36.84 10.13 -11.06
C ASN A 27 35.67 9.85 -12.03
N GLN A 28 34.60 9.24 -11.53
CA GLN A 28 33.31 9.33 -12.18
C GLN A 28 32.64 10.58 -11.62
N PRO A 29 32.20 11.53 -12.48
CA PRO A 29 31.25 12.54 -12.04
C PRO A 29 30.07 11.78 -11.43
N LYS A 30 29.85 12.00 -10.14
CA LYS A 30 28.67 11.51 -9.42
C LYS A 30 27.48 11.82 -10.33
N PRO A 31 26.69 10.84 -10.80
CA PRO A 31 25.55 11.14 -11.64
C PRO A 31 24.74 12.19 -10.90
N SER A 32 24.64 13.38 -11.49
CA SER A 32 23.85 14.47 -10.93
C SER A 32 22.49 13.85 -10.69
N LEU A 33 22.15 13.74 -9.41
CA LEU A 33 20.91 13.18 -8.95
C LEU A 33 19.84 14.18 -9.39
N ASP A 34 19.44 14.09 -10.65
CA ASP A 34 18.18 14.64 -11.14
C ASP A 34 17.08 13.75 -10.56
N LYS A 35 16.98 13.77 -9.24
CA LYS A 35 15.75 13.51 -8.54
C LYS A 35 15.11 14.89 -8.50
N SER A 36 14.23 15.16 -9.45
CA SER A 36 12.94 15.72 -9.06
C SER A 36 12.55 14.98 -7.79
N HIS A 37 12.70 15.62 -6.64
CA HIS A 37 12.28 15.06 -5.37
C HIS A 37 10.75 14.99 -5.53
N GLU A 38 10.25 13.85 -6.01
CA GLU A 38 8.83 13.57 -6.02
C GLU A 38 8.39 13.81 -4.59
N CYS A 39 7.58 14.84 -4.37
CA CYS A 39 7.22 15.17 -3.00
C CYS A 39 6.38 14.02 -2.46
N VAL A 40 6.81 13.52 -1.31
CA VAL A 40 6.25 12.35 -0.64
C VAL A 40 5.92 12.77 0.78
N TRP A 41 4.75 12.34 1.25
CA TRP A 41 4.31 12.50 2.62
C TRP A 41 3.80 11.16 3.15
N ASN A 42 3.55 11.08 4.46
CA ASN A 42 3.19 9.82 5.12
C ASN A 42 1.97 10.03 6.02
N ASP A 43 0.98 9.15 5.90
CA ASP A 43 -0.26 9.18 6.68
C ASP A 43 -0.22 8.26 7.92
N GLY A 44 0.96 7.75 8.28
CA GLY A 44 1.20 6.78 9.35
C GLY A 44 1.25 5.33 8.86
N HIS A 45 0.96 5.07 7.58
CA HIS A 45 0.84 3.71 7.01
C HIS A 45 1.76 3.46 5.81
N GLY A 46 2.66 4.39 5.53
CA GLY A 46 3.58 4.32 4.40
C GLY A 46 3.50 5.58 3.54
N ASP A 47 4.38 5.62 2.56
CA ASP A 47 4.61 6.80 1.74
C ASP A 47 3.45 7.02 0.73
N ILE A 48 3.17 8.29 0.44
CA ILE A 48 2.15 8.77 -0.49
C ILE A 48 2.76 9.91 -1.31
N SER A 49 2.63 9.85 -2.63
CA SER A 49 3.02 10.94 -3.52
C SER A 49 2.09 12.15 -3.36
N CYS A 50 2.62 13.36 -3.55
CA CYS A 50 1.80 14.56 -3.64
C CYS A 50 0.70 14.45 -4.70
N GLY A 51 -0.39 15.19 -4.50
CA GLY A 51 -1.57 15.11 -5.36
C GLY A 51 -2.46 13.90 -5.07
N TYR A 52 -2.14 13.11 -4.05
CA TYR A 52 -2.98 12.04 -3.52
C TYR A 52 -3.40 12.34 -2.08
N PHE A 53 -4.53 11.77 -1.69
CA PHE A 53 -5.00 11.71 -0.31
C PHE A 53 -5.24 10.26 0.07
N SER A 54 -5.31 9.97 1.36
CA SER A 54 -5.65 8.64 1.86
C SER A 54 -6.98 8.61 2.60
N VAL A 55 -7.66 7.47 2.50
CA VAL A 55 -8.82 7.10 3.30
C VAL A 55 -8.44 5.83 4.06
N VAL A 56 -8.47 5.91 5.39
CA VAL A 56 -8.18 4.79 6.28
C VAL A 56 -9.43 4.43 7.06
N PHE A 57 -9.83 3.17 6.95
CA PHE A 57 -10.92 2.58 7.72
C PHE A 57 -10.37 1.85 8.94
N GLY A 58 -11.02 2.02 10.09
CA GLY A 58 -10.63 1.39 11.35
C GLY A 58 -9.39 2.07 11.97
N ASP A 59 -9.37 2.23 13.29
CA ASP A 59 -8.28 2.92 13.99
C ASP A 59 -7.25 1.94 14.59
N ASN A 60 -5.99 2.36 14.53
CA ASN A 60 -4.70 1.69 14.74
C ASN A 60 -4.43 1.14 16.15
N SER A 61 -5.45 0.78 16.92
CA SER A 61 -5.26 0.28 18.26
C SER A 61 -6.17 -0.91 18.48
N VAL A 62 -5.70 -1.88 19.26
CA VAL A 62 -6.52 -2.94 19.82
C VAL A 62 -7.67 -2.28 20.60
N GLY A 63 -8.80 -2.02 19.95
CA GLY A 63 -9.91 -1.23 20.50
C GLY A 63 -10.49 -0.10 19.63
N GLY A 64 -9.98 0.15 18.41
CA GLY A 64 -10.60 1.09 17.47
C GLY A 64 -12.07 0.73 17.18
N SER A 65 -12.98 1.67 17.38
CA SER A 65 -14.41 1.46 17.17
C SER A 65 -14.75 1.39 15.69
N LYS A 66 -15.56 0.42 15.28
CA LYS A 66 -16.04 0.23 13.89
C LYS A 66 -16.59 1.50 13.26
N GLY A 67 -16.60 1.54 11.92
CA GLY A 67 -17.13 2.65 11.15
C GLY A 67 -16.30 3.92 11.28
N THR A 68 -15.14 3.91 11.95
CA THR A 68 -14.24 5.06 11.94
C THR A 68 -13.57 5.20 10.59
N VAL A 69 -13.50 6.44 10.13
CA VAL A 69 -12.80 6.83 8.91
C VAL A 69 -11.89 8.00 9.23
N THR A 70 -10.67 7.90 8.74
CA THR A 70 -9.70 8.99 8.75
C THR A 70 -9.32 9.30 7.31
N ILE A 71 -9.56 10.53 6.86
CA ILE A 71 -9.19 11.04 5.55
C ILE A 71 -8.03 12.02 5.74
N ARG A 72 -6.92 11.82 5.03
CA ARG A 72 -5.72 12.64 5.18
C ARG A 72 -5.21 13.15 3.85
N GLY A 73 -4.84 14.43 3.83
CA GLY A 73 -3.90 14.97 2.85
C GLY A 73 -2.58 15.34 3.52
N GLU A 74 -1.65 15.87 2.74
CA GLU A 74 -0.28 16.19 3.20
C GLU A 74 -0.24 17.02 4.49
N THR A 75 -1.11 18.02 4.60
CA THR A 75 -1.11 19.00 5.71
C THR A 75 -2.40 19.03 6.51
N TRP A 76 -3.36 18.15 6.22
CA TRP A 76 -4.69 18.17 6.83
C TRP A 76 -5.24 16.76 7.10
N LYS A 77 -6.20 16.69 8.03
CA LYS A 77 -6.90 15.46 8.40
C LYS A 77 -8.37 15.76 8.70
N THR A 78 -9.26 14.91 8.22
CA THR A 78 -10.67 14.83 8.61
C THR A 78 -10.93 13.46 9.21
N GLU A 79 -11.66 13.42 10.32
CA GLU A 79 -12.06 12.17 10.98
C GLU A 79 -13.56 12.15 11.18
N GLY A 80 -14.14 10.96 11.15
CA GLY A 80 -15.55 10.81 11.46
C GLY A 80 -15.99 9.36 11.52
N ARG A 81 -17.30 9.16 11.49
CA ARG A 81 -17.93 7.85 11.58
C ARG A 81 -18.91 7.65 10.44
N LEU A 82 -18.93 6.44 9.90
CA LEU A 82 -19.93 5.97 8.95
C LEU A 82 -21.30 5.88 9.61
N ASP A 83 -22.35 6.20 8.86
CA ASP A 83 -23.74 5.90 9.21
C ASP A 83 -24.02 4.41 9.02
N CYS A 84 -23.73 3.67 10.08
CA CYS A 84 -23.95 2.23 10.15
C CYS A 84 -25.40 1.83 10.47
N GLY A 85 -26.33 2.79 10.59
CA GLY A 85 -27.72 2.51 10.98
C GLY A 85 -28.53 1.84 9.88
N ASN A 86 -28.32 2.23 8.62
CA ASN A 86 -29.07 1.73 7.47
C ASN A 86 -28.19 1.45 6.24
N ASP A 87 -26.88 1.29 6.42
CA ASP A 87 -25.92 1.13 5.31
C ASP A 87 -26.00 2.32 4.32
N ASN A 88 -26.06 3.53 4.86
CA ASN A 88 -26.18 4.74 4.06
C ASN A 88 -24.81 5.25 3.59
N TRP A 89 -24.83 6.01 2.51
CA TRP A 89 -23.68 6.84 2.14
C TRP A 89 -23.46 7.92 3.19
N THR A 90 -22.22 8.02 3.67
CA THR A 90 -21.77 9.05 4.59
C THR A 90 -20.88 10.03 3.85
N THR A 91 -21.24 11.32 3.88
CA THR A 91 -20.49 12.38 3.22
C THR A 91 -19.47 13.00 4.18
N PHE A 92 -18.22 13.07 3.75
CA PHE A 92 -17.13 13.75 4.46
C PHE A 92 -16.68 14.99 3.69
N THR A 93 -16.71 16.14 4.36
CA THR A 93 -16.14 17.40 3.86
C THR A 93 -14.69 17.51 4.31
N SER A 94 -13.84 17.96 3.40
CA SER A 94 -12.42 18.20 3.64
C SER A 94 -11.95 19.37 2.78
N PRO A 95 -10.67 19.79 2.89
CA PRO A 95 -10.08 20.76 1.96
C PRO A 95 -9.97 20.28 0.49
N LEU A 96 -10.38 19.05 0.18
CA LEU A 96 -10.45 18.55 -1.20
C LEU A 96 -11.51 19.32 -2.03
N PRO A 97 -11.33 19.45 -3.35
CA PRO A 97 -12.31 20.09 -4.24
C PRO A 97 -13.70 19.43 -4.26
N TYR A 98 -13.77 18.13 -3.96
CA TYR A 98 -15.02 17.36 -3.92
C TYR A 98 -15.19 16.69 -2.55
N THR A 99 -16.42 16.31 -2.22
CA THR A 99 -16.68 15.48 -1.05
C THR A 99 -16.19 14.05 -1.26
N VAL A 100 -15.83 13.40 -0.15
CA VAL A 100 -15.59 11.96 -0.13
C VAL A 100 -16.84 11.32 0.44
N ASP A 101 -17.58 10.59 -0.39
CA ASP A 101 -18.75 9.85 0.06
C ASP A 101 -18.40 8.38 0.23
N ILE A 102 -18.79 7.80 1.35
CA ILE A 102 -18.41 6.43 1.71
C ILE A 102 -19.64 5.63 2.06
N HIS A 103 -19.79 4.48 1.40
CA HIS A 103 -20.77 3.47 1.77
C HIS A 103 -20.14 2.51 2.77
N GLY A 104 -20.78 2.32 3.92
CA GLY A 104 -20.17 1.64 5.05
C GLY A 104 -19.95 0.15 4.83
N GLY A 105 -20.98 -0.59 4.42
CA GLY A 105 -20.93 -2.04 4.26
C GLY A 105 -20.28 -2.73 5.45
N ASN A 106 -19.36 -3.66 5.19
CA ASN A 106 -18.70 -4.40 6.25
C ASN A 106 -17.69 -3.58 7.07
N ALA A 107 -17.30 -2.38 6.66
CA ALA A 107 -16.56 -1.45 7.53
C ALA A 107 -17.34 -1.04 8.80
N CYS A 108 -18.66 -1.23 8.80
CA CYS A 108 -19.55 -1.02 9.95
C CYS A 108 -19.67 -2.23 10.88
N HIS A 109 -19.18 -3.41 10.50
CA HIS A 109 -19.38 -4.66 11.23
C HIS A 109 -18.09 -5.17 11.89
N THR A 110 -18.19 -5.92 13.00
CA THR A 110 -16.98 -6.55 13.59
C THR A 110 -16.76 -7.82 12.82
N THR A 111 -15.62 -7.92 12.17
CA THR A 111 -15.09 -9.18 11.73
C THR A 111 -13.76 -9.40 12.46
N ILE A 112 -13.45 -10.65 12.79
CA ILE A 112 -12.16 -11.01 13.39
C ILE A 112 -11.03 -10.79 12.38
N SER A 113 -11.37 -10.70 11.09
CA SER A 113 -10.48 -10.43 9.95
C SER A 113 -11.22 -9.73 8.80
N GLY A 114 -10.59 -8.73 8.20
CA GLY A 114 -10.40 -8.56 6.74
C GLY A 114 -11.58 -8.48 5.77
N HIS A 115 -12.83 -8.53 6.20
CA HIS A 115 -13.97 -8.47 5.27
C HIS A 115 -14.46 -7.02 5.12
N TRP A 116 -14.15 -6.42 3.98
CA TRP A 116 -14.53 -5.05 3.60
C TRP A 116 -15.64 -5.03 2.55
N ASP A 117 -16.32 -6.17 2.36
CA ASP A 117 -17.35 -6.33 1.35
C ASP A 117 -18.43 -5.25 1.47
N ASN A 118 -18.99 -4.83 0.34
CA ASN A 118 -20.03 -3.80 0.30
C ASN A 118 -19.55 -2.43 0.81
N THR A 119 -18.24 -2.21 0.98
CA THR A 119 -17.66 -0.89 1.30
C THR A 119 -17.19 -0.20 0.03
N TRP A 120 -17.64 1.03 -0.19
CA TRP A 120 -17.32 1.82 -1.39
C TRP A 120 -16.87 3.22 -1.05
N ILE A 121 -16.01 3.79 -1.88
CA ILE A 121 -15.64 5.21 -1.83
C ILE A 121 -16.02 5.87 -3.15
N LYS A 122 -16.65 7.03 -3.07
CA LYS A 122 -16.84 7.96 -4.18
C LYS A 122 -16.07 9.24 -3.91
N TYR A 123 -15.34 9.69 -4.92
CA TYR A 123 -14.66 10.97 -4.92
C TYR A 123 -14.59 11.51 -6.35
N ALA A 124 -15.17 12.68 -6.60
CA ALA A 124 -15.33 13.21 -7.96
C ALA A 124 -15.96 12.17 -8.91
N ALA A 125 -15.30 11.87 -10.04
CA ALA A 125 -15.73 10.83 -10.99
C ALA A 125 -15.22 9.41 -10.64
N GLN A 126 -14.51 9.25 -9.52
CA GLN A 126 -13.91 7.99 -9.11
C GLN A 126 -14.88 7.22 -8.21
N TYR A 127 -14.97 5.90 -8.45
CA TYR A 127 -15.70 4.96 -7.62
C TYR A 127 -14.77 3.79 -7.31
N LEU A 128 -14.58 3.48 -6.03
CA LEU A 128 -13.68 2.42 -5.56
C LEU A 128 -14.49 1.34 -4.86
N ASP A 129 -14.26 0.10 -5.25
CA ASP A 129 -14.66 -1.09 -4.50
C ASP A 129 -13.55 -1.49 -3.53
N VAL A 130 -13.69 -1.11 -2.27
CA VAL A 130 -12.62 -1.20 -1.26
C VAL A 130 -12.01 -2.62 -1.12
N PRO A 131 -12.77 -3.72 -1.23
CA PRO A 131 -12.23 -5.08 -1.21
C PRO A 131 -11.26 -5.39 -2.36
N SER A 132 -11.55 -4.90 -3.56
CA SER A 132 -10.93 -5.38 -4.80
C SER A 132 -10.12 -4.32 -5.54
N ASP A 133 -10.30 -3.03 -5.22
CA ASP A 133 -9.58 -1.93 -5.85
C ASP A 133 -8.10 -1.97 -5.45
N THR A 134 -7.23 -1.95 -6.45
CA THR A 134 -5.77 -2.05 -6.29
C THR A 134 -5.15 -0.88 -5.53
N ARG A 135 -5.87 0.23 -5.41
CA ARG A 135 -5.47 1.39 -4.59
C ARG A 135 -5.70 1.16 -3.10
N CYS A 136 -6.46 0.12 -2.75
CA CYS A 136 -6.81 -0.23 -1.39
C CYS A 136 -6.01 -1.46 -0.93
N GLY A 137 -5.37 -1.35 0.23
CA GLY A 137 -4.57 -2.41 0.83
C GLY A 137 -4.81 -2.53 2.32
N ASP A 138 -4.51 -3.70 2.86
CA ASP A 138 -4.61 -3.95 4.29
C ASP A 138 -3.54 -3.14 5.04
N VAL A 139 -3.95 -2.56 6.16
CA VAL A 139 -3.03 -1.91 7.09
C VAL A 139 -3.34 -2.37 8.52
N GLY A 140 -2.34 -2.33 9.39
CA GLY A 140 -2.47 -2.84 10.75
C GLY A 140 -2.39 -4.36 10.85
N THR A 141 -2.73 -4.91 12.02
CA THR A 141 -2.64 -6.35 12.29
C THR A 141 -3.94 -7.07 11.94
N LEU A 142 -3.85 -8.31 11.46
CA LEU A 142 -4.99 -9.19 11.15
C LEU A 142 -6.00 -8.59 10.13
N ASN A 143 -5.54 -7.71 9.25
CA ASN A 143 -6.35 -7.04 8.22
C ASN A 143 -7.57 -6.30 8.82
N LYS A 144 -7.42 -5.75 10.02
CA LYS A 144 -8.49 -5.03 10.74
C LYS A 144 -8.70 -3.59 10.27
N SER A 145 -7.73 -3.05 9.52
CA SER A 145 -7.83 -1.75 8.89
C SER A 145 -7.52 -1.85 7.40
N ARG A 146 -8.06 -0.91 6.63
CA ARG A 146 -7.86 -0.83 5.19
C ARG A 146 -7.53 0.61 4.83
N ARG A 147 -6.57 0.78 3.93
CA ARG A 147 -6.11 2.08 3.45
C ARG A 147 -6.28 2.14 1.95
N CYS A 148 -6.90 3.20 1.45
CA CYS A 148 -7.00 3.51 0.03
C CYS A 148 -6.24 4.80 -0.26
N ILE A 149 -5.45 4.83 -1.34
CA ILE A 149 -4.71 6.03 -1.80
C ILE A 149 -5.35 6.53 -3.10
N ILE A 150 -5.87 7.75 -3.10
CA ILE A 150 -6.74 8.27 -4.16
C ILE A 150 -6.17 9.58 -4.69
N PRO A 151 -6.08 9.78 -6.03
CA PRO A 151 -5.75 11.08 -6.61
C PRO A 151 -6.76 12.14 -6.18
N ALA A 152 -6.26 13.27 -5.68
CA ALA A 152 -7.03 14.44 -5.27
C ALA A 152 -7.53 15.26 -6.45
#